data_AF-A0A3L7PZ75-F1
#
_entry.id   AF-A0A3L7PZ75-F1
#
_cell.length_a   1.000
_cell.length_b   1.000
_cell.length_c   1.000
_cell.angle_alpha   90.00
_cell.angle_beta   90.00
_cell.angle_gamma   90.00
#
_symmetry.space_group_name_H-M   'P 1'
#
loop_
_entity.id
_entity.type
_entity.pdbx_description
1 polymer ?
#
loop_
_entity_poly.entity_id
_entity_poly.type
_entity_poly.pdbx_seq_one_letter_code
_entity_poly.pdbx_strand_id
1 'polypeptide(L)'
;MIHFQPKVKSVYFALLATLAVGGLGLRIGMQALDVYLKKDPVPLRTDLGAIPTVLGHWQRIGEDQQMDAAMVESLGTEKYLTRSYAIDGDPAKGVISLHLAYYTGMIDTVPHIPERCWGAGGLVQLGDPITMALSLPILANVAADAPVNAATGARYPMAKLVDPVTRIEEQVTLPVGEFAMTVSTFQDPRASRVEQLGGYMFIANGRSTASTFGVRALAFNLTDRFAYYCKVQLSARYPLGDTPSAVAFQANAEDFLTQLLPPLMRCLPDWPSMERTTARPEPKD
;
A
#
# COMPACT_ATOMS: atom_id res chain seq x y z
N MET A 1 -2.00 36.73 -47.85
CA MET A 1 -2.42 35.31 -47.95
C MET A 1 -1.17 34.47 -48.23
N ILE A 2 -0.75 33.63 -47.30
CA ILE A 2 0.43 32.78 -47.48
C ILE A 2 0.07 31.66 -48.48
N HIS A 3 0.60 31.74 -49.71
CA HIS A 3 0.41 30.71 -50.74
C HIS A 3 1.49 29.64 -50.59
N PHE A 4 1.14 28.51 -49.98
CA PHE A 4 2.04 27.36 -49.91
C PHE A 4 2.20 26.72 -51.29
N GLN A 5 3.45 26.48 -51.69
CA GLN A 5 3.78 25.75 -52.91
C GLN A 5 3.14 24.34 -52.90
N PRO A 6 2.65 23.82 -54.04
CA PRO A 6 1.96 22.53 -54.09
C PRO A 6 2.77 21.37 -53.50
N LYS A 7 4.09 21.37 -53.71
CA LYS A 7 5.01 20.37 -53.14
C LYS A 7 5.02 20.38 -51.61
N VAL A 8 4.93 21.56 -50.99
CA VAL A 8 4.90 21.69 -49.52
C VAL A 8 3.59 21.14 -48.96
N LYS A 9 2.46 21.36 -49.66
CA LYS A 9 1.17 20.76 -49.28
C LYS A 9 1.22 19.24 -49.32
N SER A 10 1.79 18.64 -50.37
CA SER A 10 1.93 17.19 -50.49
C SER A 10 2.79 16.59 -49.38
N VAL A 11 3.94 17.19 -49.06
CA VAL A 11 4.80 16.75 -47.96
C VAL A 11 4.10 16.89 -46.61
N TYR A 12 3.39 17.99 -46.38
CA TYR A 12 2.62 18.21 -45.16
C TYR A 12 1.53 17.14 -44.95
N PHE A 13 0.76 16.82 -46.00
CA PHE A 13 -0.24 15.76 -45.93
C PHE A 13 0.38 14.38 -45.74
N ALA A 14 1.53 14.09 -46.37
CA ALA A 14 2.24 12.83 -46.16
C ALA A 14 2.76 12.67 -44.72
N LEU A 15 3.26 13.76 -44.12
CA LEU A 15 3.67 13.77 -42.71
C LEU A 15 2.47 13.60 -41.78
N LEU A 16 1.37 14.31 -42.01
CA LEU A 16 0.12 14.14 -41.24
C LEU A 16 -0.42 12.72 -41.34
N ALA A 17 -0.43 12.13 -42.54
CA ALA A 17 -0.88 10.75 -42.75
C ALA A 17 0.02 9.77 -42.01
N THR A 18 1.35 9.93 -42.07
CA THR A 18 2.31 9.10 -41.32
C THR A 18 2.07 9.22 -39.81
N LEU A 19 1.83 10.44 -39.29
CA LEU A 19 1.59 10.67 -37.87
C LEU A 19 0.24 10.08 -37.42
N ALA A 20 -0.80 10.19 -38.24
CA ALA A 20 -2.10 9.61 -37.99
C ALA A 20 -2.06 8.07 -38.02
N VAL A 21 -1.38 7.48 -39.01
CA VAL A 21 -1.17 6.02 -39.11
C VAL A 21 -0.32 5.52 -37.96
N GLY A 22 0.74 6.24 -37.57
CA GLY A 22 1.56 5.91 -36.41
C GLY A 22 0.76 5.96 -35.10
N GLY A 23 -0.07 7.00 -34.91
CA GLY A 23 -0.93 7.13 -33.73
C GLY A 23 -2.02 6.06 -33.65
N LEU A 24 -2.68 5.75 -34.76
CA LEU A 24 -3.65 4.65 -34.82
C LEU A 24 -2.96 3.29 -34.65
N GLY A 25 -1.82 3.08 -35.31
CA GLY A 25 -1.04 1.85 -35.22
C GLY A 25 -0.54 1.59 -33.80
N LEU A 26 -0.07 2.63 -33.11
CA LEU A 26 0.29 2.55 -31.69
C LEU A 26 -0.93 2.19 -30.84
N ARG A 27 -2.08 2.85 -31.06
CA ARG A 27 -3.32 2.56 -30.31
C ARG A 27 -3.81 1.13 -30.51
N ILE A 28 -3.85 0.67 -31.76
CA ILE A 28 -4.24 -0.71 -32.11
C ILE A 28 -3.23 -1.71 -31.53
N GLY A 29 -1.93 -1.43 -31.66
CA GLY A 29 -0.87 -2.26 -31.08
C GLY A 29 -0.96 -2.36 -29.56
N MET A 30 -1.21 -1.26 -28.86
CA MET A 30 -1.40 -1.26 -27.40
C MET A 30 -2.64 -2.06 -26.97
N GLN A 31 -3.74 -1.98 -27.72
CA GLN A 31 -4.95 -2.76 -27.46
C GLN A 31 -4.76 -4.25 -27.77
N ALA A 32 -3.99 -4.59 -28.80
CA ALA A 32 -3.69 -5.98 -29.16
C ALA A 32 -2.68 -6.63 -28.20
N LEU A 33 -1.82 -5.85 -27.55
CA LEU A 33 -0.80 -6.31 -26.61
C LEU A 33 -1.22 -6.21 -25.13
N ASP A 34 -2.47 -5.81 -24.85
CA ASP A 34 -3.00 -5.58 -23.49
C ASP A 34 -2.10 -4.67 -22.61
N VAL A 35 -1.46 -3.66 -23.22
CA VAL A 35 -0.57 -2.74 -22.50
C VAL A 35 -1.35 -1.54 -21.98
N TYR A 36 -1.53 -1.47 -20.67
CA TYR A 36 -2.16 -0.35 -19.96
C TYR A 36 -1.08 0.62 -19.43
N LEU A 37 -0.81 1.67 -20.21
CA LEU A 37 0.12 2.75 -19.81
C LEU A 37 -0.43 3.64 -18.69
N LYS A 38 -1.76 3.78 -18.62
CA LYS A 38 -2.47 4.49 -17.56
C LYS A 38 -3.40 3.50 -16.86
N LYS A 39 -3.28 3.39 -15.53
CA LYS A 39 -4.12 2.50 -14.73
C LYS A 39 -5.43 3.19 -14.38
N ASP A 40 -6.51 2.42 -14.42
CA ASP A 40 -7.81 2.86 -13.91
C ASP A 40 -7.77 2.86 -12.37
N PRO A 41 -8.31 3.90 -11.71
CA PRO A 41 -8.35 3.95 -10.25
C PRO A 41 -9.35 2.93 -9.69
N VAL A 42 -9.03 2.40 -8.52
CA VAL A 42 -9.85 1.50 -7.72
C VAL A 42 -10.20 2.22 -6.42
N PRO A 43 -11.48 2.54 -6.17
CA PRO A 43 -11.85 3.17 -4.91
C PRO A 43 -11.65 2.20 -3.73
N LEU A 44 -11.47 2.77 -2.53
CA LEU A 44 -11.58 2.00 -1.30
C LEU A 44 -13.00 1.43 -1.18
N ARG A 45 -13.14 0.23 -0.62
CA ARG A 45 -14.47 -0.33 -0.29
C ARG A 45 -15.11 0.43 0.86
N THR A 46 -14.30 0.83 1.84
CA THR A 46 -14.70 1.64 2.99
C THR A 46 -13.57 2.60 3.35
N ASP A 47 -13.91 3.76 3.91
CA ASP A 47 -12.93 4.73 4.39
C ASP A 47 -11.93 4.12 5.40
N LEU A 48 -10.68 4.59 5.40
CA LEU A 48 -9.65 4.11 6.34
C LEU A 48 -10.00 4.47 7.81
N GLY A 49 -10.81 5.50 8.04
CA GLY A 49 -11.35 5.82 9.37
C GLY A 49 -12.22 4.72 9.98
N ALA A 50 -12.73 3.78 9.17
CA ALA A 50 -13.51 2.63 9.64
C ALA A 50 -12.65 1.51 10.28
N ILE A 51 -11.32 1.66 10.31
CA ILE A 51 -10.47 0.80 11.13
C ILE A 51 -10.96 0.90 12.60
N PRO A 52 -11.21 -0.23 13.28
CA PRO A 52 -11.69 -0.23 14.66
C PRO A 52 -10.78 0.57 15.60
N THR A 53 -11.38 1.21 16.61
CA THR A 53 -10.63 1.86 17.69
C THR A 53 -10.05 0.86 18.70
N VAL A 54 -10.49 -0.40 18.63
CA VAL A 54 -9.98 -1.50 19.45
C VAL A 54 -9.60 -2.66 18.54
N LEU A 55 -8.34 -3.10 18.62
CA LEU A 55 -7.74 -4.16 17.82
C LEU A 55 -7.09 -5.18 18.78
N GLY A 56 -7.83 -6.24 19.13
CA GLY A 56 -7.40 -7.14 20.20
C GLY A 56 -7.26 -6.39 21.52
N HIS A 57 -6.07 -6.40 22.11
CA HIS A 57 -5.76 -5.65 23.32
C HIS A 57 -5.27 -4.20 23.03
N TRP A 58 -5.10 -3.82 21.78
CA TRP A 58 -4.71 -2.45 21.41
C TRP A 58 -5.92 -1.54 21.39
N GLN A 59 -5.83 -0.39 22.06
CA GLN A 59 -6.90 0.60 22.11
C GLN A 59 -6.40 1.95 21.64
N ARG A 60 -7.22 2.64 20.84
CA ARG A 60 -6.90 3.98 20.34
C ARG A 60 -6.68 4.94 21.50
N ILE A 61 -5.60 5.71 21.42
CA ILE A 61 -5.31 6.81 22.34
C ILE A 61 -5.30 8.14 21.58
N GLY A 62 -5.92 9.16 22.18
CA GLY A 62 -6.09 10.47 21.54
C GLY A 62 -7.02 10.45 20.33
N GLU A 63 -6.96 11.54 19.57
CA GLU A 63 -7.68 11.69 18.30
C GLU A 63 -6.81 11.31 17.10
N ASP A 64 -7.46 11.02 15.99
CA ASP A 64 -6.77 10.74 14.73
C ASP A 64 -6.05 12.02 14.27
N GLN A 65 -4.77 11.89 13.90
CA GLN A 65 -3.97 13.04 13.52
C GLN A 65 -4.38 13.51 12.11
N GLN A 66 -4.85 14.75 12.04
CA GLN A 66 -5.11 15.42 10.76
C GLN A 66 -3.84 16.09 10.25
N MET A 67 -3.52 15.84 8.98
CA MET A 67 -2.43 16.48 8.28
C MET A 67 -2.92 17.79 7.66
N ASP A 68 -2.05 18.81 7.67
CA ASP A 68 -2.32 20.05 6.96
C ASP A 68 -2.27 19.84 5.43
N ALA A 69 -2.74 20.84 4.67
CA ALA A 69 -2.82 20.76 3.22
C ALA A 69 -1.46 20.50 2.55
N ALA A 70 -0.37 21.08 3.08
CA ALA A 70 0.97 20.93 2.52
C ALA A 70 1.52 19.51 2.72
N MET A 71 1.23 18.91 3.88
CA MET A 71 1.57 17.52 4.18
C MET A 71 0.74 16.55 3.35
N VAL A 72 -0.56 16.81 3.16
CA VAL A 72 -1.43 16.01 2.28
C VAL A 72 -0.97 16.08 0.82
N GLU A 73 -0.58 17.25 0.34
CA GLU A 73 0.02 17.42 -0.99
C GLU A 73 1.33 16.62 -1.12
N SER A 74 2.20 16.72 -0.11
CA SER A 74 3.47 15.96 -0.07
C SER A 74 3.23 14.45 0.01
N LEU A 75 2.15 14.02 0.67
CA LEU A 75 1.73 12.64 0.78
C LEU A 75 1.25 12.10 -0.57
N GLY A 76 0.69 12.96 -1.42
CA GLY A 76 0.15 12.60 -2.74
C GLY A 76 -1.19 11.87 -2.68
N THR A 77 -1.87 11.86 -1.52
CA THR A 77 -3.20 11.29 -1.34
C THR A 77 -3.93 11.91 -0.16
N GLU A 78 -5.24 12.13 -0.31
CA GLU A 78 -6.14 12.53 0.76
C GLU A 78 -6.67 11.32 1.56
N LYS A 79 -6.42 10.10 1.07
CA LYS A 79 -6.90 8.86 1.68
C LYS A 79 -5.84 8.32 2.63
N TYR A 80 -5.84 8.81 3.86
CA TYR A 80 -4.89 8.41 4.89
C TYR A 80 -5.55 8.22 6.25
N LEU A 81 -4.88 7.50 7.14
CA LEU A 81 -5.20 7.41 8.55
C LEU A 81 -3.91 7.49 9.35
N THR A 82 -3.84 8.38 10.33
CA THR A 82 -2.75 8.41 11.31
C THR A 82 -3.36 8.30 12.70
N ARG A 83 -3.08 7.20 13.41
CA ARG A 83 -3.72 6.89 14.69
C ARG A 83 -2.77 6.17 15.62
N SER A 84 -2.80 6.54 16.89
CA SER A 84 -2.02 5.89 17.95
C SER A 84 -2.85 4.88 18.72
N TYR A 85 -2.26 3.74 19.03
CA TYR A 85 -2.83 2.70 19.88
C TYR A 85 -1.90 2.40 21.04
N ALA A 86 -2.48 2.12 22.20
CA ALA A 86 -1.76 1.65 23.38
C ALA A 86 -2.25 0.27 23.82
N ILE A 87 -1.35 -0.52 24.39
CA ILE A 87 -1.65 -1.82 24.98
C ILE A 87 -2.59 -1.63 26.16
N ASP A 88 -3.75 -2.28 26.13
CA ASP A 88 -4.86 -2.15 27.09
C ASP A 88 -5.32 -0.69 27.33
N GLY A 89 -5.06 0.21 26.37
CA GLY A 89 -5.32 1.63 26.51
C GLY A 89 -4.36 2.38 27.45
N ASP A 90 -3.29 1.74 27.91
CA ASP A 90 -2.28 2.34 28.78
C ASP A 90 -0.97 2.64 28.01
N PRO A 91 -0.65 3.92 27.74
CA PRO A 91 0.58 4.29 27.04
C PRO A 91 1.87 3.83 27.73
N ALA A 92 1.84 3.58 29.04
CA ALA A 92 3.01 3.10 29.78
C ALA A 92 3.37 1.64 29.44
N LYS A 93 2.41 0.84 28.97
CA LYS A 93 2.63 -0.55 28.55
C LYS A 93 3.24 -0.67 27.15
N GLY A 94 3.00 0.34 26.31
CA GLY A 94 3.52 0.38 24.94
C GLY A 94 2.57 1.11 24.00
N VAL A 95 3.14 1.83 23.04
CA VAL A 95 2.39 2.59 22.03
C VAL A 95 2.90 2.26 20.64
N ILE A 96 1.96 2.01 19.72
CA ILE A 96 2.20 1.96 18.28
C ILE A 96 1.42 3.08 17.61
N SER A 97 2.08 3.87 16.79
CA SER A 97 1.46 4.80 15.87
C SER A 97 1.34 4.15 14.49
N LEU A 98 0.11 3.98 14.03
CA LEU A 98 -0.26 3.49 12.71
C LEU A 98 -0.38 4.67 11.75
N HIS A 99 0.27 4.56 10.60
CA HIS A 99 0.05 5.44 9.46
C HIS A 99 -0.28 4.61 8.21
N LEU A 100 -1.45 4.86 7.64
CA LEU A 100 -1.94 4.26 6.39
C LEU A 100 -2.06 5.34 5.32
N ALA A 101 -1.65 5.04 4.10
CA ALA A 101 -1.86 5.92 2.95
C ALA A 101 -2.21 5.11 1.71
N TYR A 102 -3.33 5.43 1.07
CA TYR A 102 -3.86 4.68 -0.07
C TYR A 102 -3.71 5.43 -1.39
N TYR A 103 -3.23 4.72 -2.41
CA TYR A 103 -2.92 5.27 -3.72
C TYR A 103 -3.53 4.39 -4.81
N THR A 104 -4.02 5.02 -5.88
CA THR A 104 -4.61 4.30 -7.01
C THR A 104 -4.62 5.13 -8.29
N GLY A 105 -4.71 4.48 -9.44
CA GLY A 105 -4.74 5.14 -10.75
C GLY A 105 -3.34 5.60 -11.19
N MET A 106 -3.06 6.90 -11.14
CA MET A 106 -1.75 7.46 -11.52
C MET A 106 -0.71 7.18 -10.42
N ILE A 107 -0.14 5.98 -10.41
CA ILE A 107 0.83 5.53 -9.40
C ILE A 107 2.25 6.10 -9.67
N ASP A 108 2.37 7.30 -10.22
CA ASP A 108 3.66 7.91 -10.62
C ASP A 108 4.47 8.53 -9.47
N THR A 109 3.91 8.51 -8.26
CA THR A 109 4.58 9.07 -7.09
C THR A 109 5.38 7.99 -6.35
N VAL A 110 6.69 8.23 -6.19
CA VAL A 110 7.52 7.44 -5.28
C VAL A 110 6.93 7.54 -3.87
N PRO A 111 6.63 6.43 -3.19
CA PRO A 111 6.08 6.49 -1.85
C PRO A 111 7.03 7.20 -0.90
N HIS A 112 6.52 8.13 -0.11
CA HIS A 112 7.27 8.70 1.00
C HIS A 112 7.57 7.59 2.03
N ILE A 113 8.75 7.63 2.64
CA ILE A 113 9.23 6.61 3.60
C ILE A 113 9.87 7.31 4.81
N PRO A 114 9.86 6.68 6.01
CA PRO A 114 10.40 7.27 7.24
C PRO A 114 11.80 7.90 7.07
N GLU A 115 12.68 7.26 6.32
CA GLU A 115 14.05 7.68 6.04
C GLU A 115 14.13 9.08 5.42
N ARG A 116 13.16 9.43 4.58
CA ARG A 116 13.09 10.75 3.96
C ARG A 116 12.38 11.75 4.86
N CYS A 117 11.25 11.34 5.44
CA CYS A 117 10.37 12.23 6.20
C CYS A 117 10.94 12.62 7.56
N TRP A 118 11.49 11.65 8.30
CA TRP A 118 11.99 11.88 9.66
C TRP A 118 13.37 12.51 9.67
N GLY A 119 14.22 12.19 8.70
CA GLY A 119 15.48 12.91 8.48
C GLY A 119 15.24 14.40 8.22
N ALA A 120 14.26 14.73 7.38
CA ALA A 120 13.83 16.12 7.16
C ALA A 120 13.24 16.78 8.43
N GLY A 121 12.62 15.99 9.31
CA GLY A 121 12.12 16.40 10.61
C GLY A 121 13.20 16.58 11.70
N GLY A 122 14.48 16.39 11.38
CA GLY A 122 15.61 16.58 12.30
C GLY A 122 15.97 15.37 13.14
N LEU A 123 15.37 14.20 12.89
CA LEU A 123 15.80 12.94 13.51
C LEU A 123 17.05 12.40 12.81
N VAL A 124 17.95 11.80 13.60
CA VAL A 124 19.17 11.19 13.08
C VAL A 124 18.95 9.69 12.93
N GLN A 125 19.16 9.16 11.73
CA GLN A 125 19.06 7.73 11.48
C GLN A 125 20.26 7.00 12.11
N LEU A 126 19.98 5.90 12.80
CA LEU A 126 20.96 5.01 13.41
C LEU A 126 21.11 3.77 12.52
N GLY A 127 22.22 3.70 11.79
CA GLY A 127 22.53 2.58 10.90
C GLY A 127 21.66 2.52 9.64
N ASP A 128 21.87 1.46 8.87
CA ASP A 128 21.12 1.22 7.64
C ASP A 128 19.73 0.61 7.92
N PRO A 129 18.73 0.86 7.07
CA PRO A 129 17.44 0.19 7.16
C PRO A 129 17.61 -1.33 7.03
N ILE A 130 16.93 -2.08 7.87
CA ILE A 130 16.91 -3.54 7.82
C ILE A 130 15.60 -4.05 7.24
N THR A 131 15.65 -5.19 6.53
CA THR A 131 14.42 -5.93 6.19
C THR A 131 14.12 -6.89 7.32
N MET A 132 13.02 -6.64 8.02
CA MET A 132 12.53 -7.44 9.14
C MET A 132 11.43 -8.36 8.64
N ALA A 133 11.69 -9.67 8.61
CA ALA A 133 10.67 -10.67 8.31
C ALA A 133 9.64 -10.73 9.44
N LEU A 134 8.36 -10.90 9.10
CA LEU A 134 7.27 -10.96 10.06
C LEU A 134 6.64 -12.35 10.08
N SER A 135 6.47 -12.90 11.27
CA SER A 135 5.71 -14.13 11.51
C SER A 135 4.26 -13.77 11.85
N LEU A 136 3.35 -13.95 10.90
CA LEU A 136 1.92 -13.64 11.06
C LEU A 136 1.09 -14.93 10.95
N PRO A 137 0.75 -15.59 12.07
CA PRO A 137 0.02 -16.87 12.06
C PRO A 137 -1.31 -16.83 11.31
N ILE A 138 -1.94 -15.66 11.23
CA ILE A 138 -3.20 -15.46 10.50
C ILE A 138 -3.08 -15.76 8.99
N LEU A 139 -1.87 -15.69 8.43
CA LEU A 139 -1.61 -15.98 7.02
C LEU A 139 -1.46 -17.48 6.72
N ALA A 140 -1.31 -18.33 7.75
CA ALA A 140 -1.15 -19.76 7.57
C ALA A 140 -2.46 -20.45 7.13
N ASN A 141 -3.60 -19.80 7.36
CA ASN A 141 -4.91 -20.37 7.01
C ASN A 141 -5.26 -20.10 5.54
N VAL A 142 -4.92 -21.05 4.67
CA VAL A 142 -5.23 -21.02 3.24
C VAL A 142 -6.21 -22.15 2.91
N ALA A 143 -7.47 -21.80 2.67
CA ALA A 143 -8.48 -22.78 2.32
C ALA A 143 -8.24 -23.37 0.91
N ALA A 144 -8.60 -24.64 0.70
CA ALA A 144 -8.40 -25.33 -0.57
C ALA A 144 -9.20 -24.72 -1.74
N ASP A 145 -10.32 -24.09 -1.42
CA ASP A 145 -11.21 -23.37 -2.34
C ASP A 145 -10.93 -21.86 -2.39
N ALA A 146 -9.90 -21.37 -1.67
CA ALA A 146 -9.56 -19.96 -1.67
C ALA A 146 -9.21 -19.47 -3.08
N PRO A 147 -9.57 -18.21 -3.43
CA PRO A 147 -9.20 -17.61 -4.70
C PRO A 147 -7.68 -17.67 -4.94
N VAL A 148 -7.28 -17.68 -6.20
CA VAL A 148 -5.86 -17.71 -6.61
C VAL A 148 -5.47 -16.34 -7.16
N ASN A 149 -4.36 -15.78 -6.68
CA ASN A 149 -3.79 -14.57 -7.25
C ASN A 149 -3.29 -14.83 -8.67
N ALA A 150 -3.79 -14.06 -9.63
CA ALA A 150 -3.51 -14.30 -11.04
C ALA A 150 -2.02 -14.14 -11.39
N ALA A 151 -1.30 -13.28 -10.68
CA ALA A 151 0.11 -12.99 -10.97
C ALA A 151 1.09 -14.00 -10.35
N THR A 152 0.76 -14.60 -9.20
CA THR A 152 1.66 -15.52 -8.49
C THR A 152 1.24 -16.98 -8.53
N GLY A 153 -0.04 -17.26 -8.84
CA GLY A 153 -0.62 -18.60 -8.73
C GLY A 153 -0.82 -19.08 -7.28
N ALA A 154 -0.50 -18.24 -6.28
CA ALA A 154 -0.72 -18.56 -4.87
C ALA A 154 -2.17 -18.31 -4.47
N ARG A 155 -2.68 -19.15 -3.57
CA ARG A 155 -4.01 -18.96 -2.98
C ARG A 155 -3.98 -17.87 -1.92
N TYR A 156 -5.03 -17.05 -1.89
CA TYR A 156 -5.24 -16.03 -0.87
C TYR A 156 -5.48 -16.67 0.51
N PRO A 157 -4.71 -16.31 1.54
CA PRO A 157 -5.10 -16.62 2.91
C PRO A 157 -6.41 -15.93 3.25
N MET A 158 -7.20 -16.52 4.14
CA MET A 158 -8.52 -16.02 4.49
C MET A 158 -8.62 -15.76 5.99
N ALA A 159 -9.18 -14.61 6.36
CA ALA A 159 -9.51 -14.27 7.73
C ALA A 159 -11.01 -14.04 7.90
N LYS A 160 -11.52 -14.41 9.07
CA LYS A 160 -12.88 -14.07 9.49
C LYS A 160 -12.83 -12.77 10.29
N LEU A 161 -13.75 -11.88 9.98
CA LEU A 161 -14.05 -10.68 10.74
C LEU A 161 -15.44 -10.83 11.35
N VAL A 162 -15.60 -10.52 12.62
CA VAL A 162 -16.92 -10.47 13.26
C VAL A 162 -17.23 -9.02 13.53
N ASP A 163 -18.32 -8.51 12.95
CA ASP A 163 -18.76 -7.17 13.27
C ASP A 163 -19.21 -7.10 14.74
N PRO A 164 -18.67 -6.19 15.55
CA PRO A 164 -18.90 -6.19 17.00
C PRO A 164 -20.34 -5.86 17.37
N VAL A 165 -21.08 -5.15 16.51
CA VAL A 165 -22.45 -4.69 16.76
C VAL A 165 -23.45 -5.68 16.20
N THR A 166 -23.33 -6.00 14.91
CA THR A 166 -24.29 -6.86 14.19
C THR A 166 -24.02 -8.34 14.39
N ARG A 167 -22.82 -8.71 14.87
CA ARG A 167 -22.34 -10.10 15.00
C ARG A 167 -22.30 -10.88 13.68
N ILE A 168 -22.40 -10.17 12.55
CA ILE A 168 -22.28 -10.77 11.23
C ILE A 168 -20.82 -11.18 11.03
N GLU A 169 -20.61 -12.45 10.66
CA GLU A 169 -19.33 -12.92 10.19
C GLU A 169 -19.13 -12.50 8.73
N GLU A 170 -18.04 -11.80 8.47
CA GLU A 170 -17.55 -11.48 7.14
C GLU A 170 -16.23 -12.22 6.91
N GLN A 171 -16.01 -12.69 5.69
CA GLN A 171 -14.73 -13.28 5.31
C GLN A 171 -13.96 -12.32 4.39
N VAL A 172 -12.69 -12.11 4.69
CA VAL A 172 -11.81 -11.25 3.90
C VAL A 172 -10.57 -12.02 3.44
N THR A 173 -10.10 -11.70 2.24
CA THR A 173 -8.86 -12.23 1.68
C THR A 173 -7.68 -11.40 2.17
N LEU A 174 -6.62 -12.05 2.64
CA LEU A 174 -5.37 -11.39 3.05
C LEU A 174 -4.34 -11.39 1.91
N PRO A 175 -3.41 -10.44 1.85
CA PRO A 175 -2.43 -10.36 0.77
C PRO A 175 -1.57 -11.63 0.67
N VAL A 176 -1.19 -12.02 -0.54
CA VAL A 176 -0.23 -13.10 -0.77
C VAL A 176 1.20 -12.57 -0.76
N GLY A 177 2.15 -13.43 -0.37
CA GLY A 177 3.57 -13.13 -0.36
C GLY A 177 4.19 -13.26 1.02
N GLU A 178 5.52 -13.11 1.08
CA GLU A 178 6.23 -13.04 2.35
C GLU A 178 6.00 -11.67 2.99
N PHE A 179 5.64 -11.68 4.28
CA PHE A 179 5.44 -10.45 5.03
C PHE A 179 6.75 -10.04 5.67
N ALA A 180 7.18 -8.84 5.33
CA ALA A 180 8.33 -8.19 5.89
C ALA A 180 8.11 -6.68 5.91
N MET A 181 8.84 -5.98 6.77
CA MET A 181 8.89 -4.52 6.80
C MET A 181 10.31 -4.05 6.59
N THR A 182 10.49 -2.93 5.90
CA THR A 182 11.73 -2.17 5.99
C THR A 182 11.65 -1.32 7.24
N VAL A 183 12.60 -1.53 8.16
CA VAL A 183 12.64 -0.89 9.48
C VAL A 183 13.89 -0.05 9.58
N SER A 184 13.69 1.20 10.02
CA SER A 184 14.76 2.16 10.26
C SER A 184 14.67 2.66 11.69
N THR A 185 15.83 2.76 12.33
CA THR A 185 15.96 3.30 13.68
C THR A 185 16.41 4.73 13.61
N PHE A 186 15.80 5.59 14.42
CA PHE A 186 16.11 7.00 14.53
C PHE A 186 16.29 7.39 15.98
N GLN A 187 16.95 8.51 16.18
CA GLN A 187 17.08 9.13 17.48
C GLN A 187 16.94 10.65 17.35
N ASP A 188 16.26 11.25 18.31
CA ASP A 188 16.26 12.70 18.48
C ASP A 188 17.58 13.08 19.19
N PRO A 189 18.42 13.96 18.61
CA PRO A 189 19.64 14.44 19.27
C PRO A 189 19.38 15.05 20.66
N ARG A 190 18.18 15.59 20.91
CA ARG A 190 17.77 16.16 22.19
C ARG A 190 17.30 15.10 23.21
N ALA A 191 16.97 13.89 22.75
CA ALA A 191 16.48 12.79 23.58
C ALA A 191 17.21 11.48 23.23
N SER A 192 18.54 11.49 23.37
CA SER A 192 19.44 10.38 22.98
C SER A 192 19.29 9.08 23.80
N ARG A 193 18.36 9.03 24.75
CA ARG A 193 18.02 7.83 25.52
C ARG A 193 16.77 7.10 25.00
N VAL A 194 16.21 7.57 23.90
CA VAL A 194 15.04 6.98 23.27
C VAL A 194 15.36 6.72 21.81
N GLU A 195 15.07 5.50 21.36
CA GLU A 195 15.07 5.15 19.95
C GLU A 195 13.66 5.22 19.39
N GLN A 196 13.51 5.81 18.22
CA GLN A 196 12.28 5.83 17.45
C GLN A 196 12.43 4.88 16.27
N LEU A 197 11.64 3.81 16.26
CA LEU A 197 11.62 2.85 15.17
C LEU A 197 10.46 3.16 14.23
N GLY A 198 10.73 3.11 12.93
CA GLY A 198 9.75 3.25 11.87
C GLY A 198 9.87 2.08 10.92
N GLY A 199 8.84 1.23 10.90
CA GLY A 199 8.71 0.13 9.96
C GLY A 199 7.65 0.45 8.91
N TYR A 200 7.91 0.13 7.64
CA TYR A 200 6.88 0.20 6.60
C TYR A 200 6.85 -1.05 5.72
N MET A 201 5.68 -1.30 5.15
CA MET A 201 5.44 -2.24 4.06
C MET A 201 4.33 -1.70 3.15
N PHE A 202 4.10 -2.39 2.05
CA PHE A 202 3.06 -2.06 1.08
C PHE A 202 2.19 -3.28 0.79
N ILE A 203 0.90 -3.02 0.63
CA ILE A 203 -0.06 -3.97 0.06
C ILE A 203 -0.47 -3.42 -1.30
N ALA A 204 -0.13 -4.11 -2.38
CA ALA A 204 -0.40 -3.68 -3.74
C ALA A 204 -0.98 -4.82 -4.56
N ASN A 205 -2.10 -4.59 -5.22
CA ASN A 205 -2.75 -5.58 -6.10
C ASN A 205 -2.85 -6.97 -5.43
N GLY A 206 -3.33 -6.99 -4.18
CA GLY A 206 -3.47 -8.22 -3.38
C GLY A 206 -2.17 -8.89 -2.91
N ARG A 207 -1.01 -8.23 -3.02
CA ARG A 207 0.31 -8.76 -2.65
C ARG A 207 1.02 -7.89 -1.62
N SER A 208 1.85 -8.49 -0.77
CA SER A 208 2.71 -7.77 0.18
C SER A 208 4.10 -7.49 -0.39
N THR A 209 4.71 -6.38 0.00
CA THR A 209 6.15 -6.13 -0.22
C THR A 209 6.69 -5.13 0.80
N ALA A 210 7.93 -5.34 1.25
CA ALA A 210 8.60 -4.43 2.19
C ALA A 210 9.23 -3.20 1.51
N SER A 211 9.40 -3.21 0.18
CA SER A 211 10.28 -2.24 -0.50
C SER A 211 9.54 -1.27 -1.41
N THR A 212 10.09 -0.05 -1.53
CA THR A 212 9.60 0.97 -2.48
C THR A 212 9.78 0.55 -3.95
N PHE A 213 10.83 -0.21 -4.25
CA PHE A 213 11.02 -0.79 -5.58
C PHE A 213 9.98 -1.88 -5.86
N GLY A 214 9.72 -2.75 -4.88
CA GLY A 214 8.73 -3.82 -4.98
C GLY A 214 7.34 -3.28 -5.25
N VAL A 215 6.89 -2.26 -4.51
CA VAL A 215 5.55 -1.69 -4.74
C VAL A 215 5.45 -1.04 -6.12
N ARG A 216 6.52 -0.40 -6.60
CA ARG A 216 6.57 0.13 -7.96
C ARG A 216 6.43 -1.01 -8.99
N ALA A 217 7.16 -2.10 -8.82
CA ALA A 217 7.05 -3.26 -9.72
C ALA A 217 5.65 -3.87 -9.71
N LEU A 218 5.00 -3.99 -8.55
CA LEU A 218 3.65 -4.54 -8.41
C LEU A 218 2.58 -3.61 -9.01
N ALA A 219 2.71 -2.30 -8.79
CA ALA A 219 1.72 -1.31 -9.20
C ALA A 219 1.82 -0.89 -10.67
N PHE A 220 3.00 -1.02 -11.29
CA PHE A 220 3.26 -0.66 -12.69
C PHE A 220 3.30 -1.85 -13.65
N ASN A 221 2.76 -3.01 -13.25
CA ASN A 221 2.67 -4.14 -14.18
C ASN A 221 1.85 -3.74 -15.43
N LEU A 222 2.48 -3.74 -16.61
CA LEU A 222 1.90 -3.16 -17.84
C LEU A 222 0.59 -3.82 -18.27
N THR A 223 0.39 -5.09 -17.93
CA THR A 223 -0.82 -5.86 -18.29
C THR A 223 -2.02 -5.59 -17.38
N ASP A 224 -1.80 -4.98 -16.21
CA ASP A 224 -2.88 -4.77 -15.26
C ASP A 224 -3.68 -3.53 -15.65
N ARG A 225 -5.00 -3.65 -15.84
CA ARG A 225 -5.86 -2.48 -16.11
C ARG A 225 -6.01 -1.58 -14.88
N PHE A 226 -6.15 -2.20 -13.72
CA PHE A 226 -6.36 -1.53 -12.44
C PHE A 226 -5.09 -1.62 -11.61
N ALA A 227 -4.85 -0.63 -10.75
CA ALA A 227 -3.77 -0.73 -9.78
C ALA A 227 -4.08 0.07 -8.52
N TYR A 228 -3.65 -0.46 -7.39
CA TYR A 228 -3.61 0.26 -6.13
C TYR A 228 -2.39 -0.17 -5.31
N TYR A 229 -2.00 0.70 -4.38
CA TYR A 229 -1.21 0.27 -3.24
C TYR A 229 -1.62 1.01 -1.98
N CYS A 230 -1.50 0.33 -0.84
CA CYS A 230 -1.62 0.92 0.48
C CYS A 230 -0.27 0.82 1.17
N LYS A 231 0.27 1.95 1.60
CA LYS A 231 1.40 1.98 2.53
C LYS A 231 0.88 1.68 3.93
N VAL A 232 1.53 0.76 4.61
CA VAL A 232 1.29 0.43 6.02
C VAL A 232 2.58 0.75 6.77
N GLN A 233 2.53 1.76 7.64
CA GLN A 233 3.67 2.17 8.45
C GLN A 233 3.30 2.07 9.93
N LEU A 234 4.19 1.46 10.70
CA LEU A 234 4.13 1.42 12.16
C LEU A 234 5.33 2.17 12.71
N SER A 235 5.12 2.95 13.76
CA SER A 235 6.21 3.60 14.48
C SER A 235 5.99 3.54 15.98
N ALA A 236 7.06 3.33 16.72
CA ALA A 236 7.05 3.30 18.18
C ALA A 236 8.35 3.87 18.74
N ARG A 237 8.32 4.22 20.02
CA ARG A 237 9.48 4.76 20.76
C ARG A 237 9.82 3.84 21.91
N TYR A 238 11.10 3.54 22.05
CA TYR A 238 11.61 2.66 23.09
C TYR A 238 12.72 3.37 23.86
N PRO A 239 12.66 3.39 25.20
CA PRO A 239 13.81 3.79 25.99
C PRO A 239 14.94 2.77 25.75
N LEU A 240 16.18 3.25 25.71
CA LEU A 240 17.35 2.38 25.66
C LEU A 240 17.37 1.48 26.91
N GLY A 241 17.56 0.18 26.70
CA GLY A 241 17.60 -0.83 27.75
C GLY A 241 18.24 -2.13 27.26
N ASP A 242 18.10 -3.19 28.05
CA ASP A 242 18.77 -4.47 27.78
C ASP A 242 18.21 -5.22 26.57
N THR A 243 16.91 -5.04 26.30
CA THR A 243 16.28 -5.62 25.10
C THR A 243 16.47 -4.66 23.92
N PRO A 244 17.04 -5.12 22.80
CA PRO A 244 17.16 -4.29 21.61
C PRO A 244 15.79 -3.80 21.14
N SER A 245 15.64 -2.50 20.89
CA SER A 245 14.38 -1.88 20.50
C SER A 245 13.76 -2.53 19.25
N ALA A 246 14.57 -3.01 18.31
CA ALA A 246 14.12 -3.73 17.12
C ALA A 246 13.39 -5.04 17.44
N VAL A 247 13.81 -5.77 18.48
CA VAL A 247 13.16 -7.03 18.90
C VAL A 247 11.80 -6.73 19.53
N ALA A 248 11.74 -5.74 20.42
CA ALA A 248 10.48 -5.30 21.03
C ALA A 248 9.51 -4.73 19.97
N PHE A 249 10.04 -4.01 18.98
CA PHE A 249 9.25 -3.50 17.86
C PHE A 249 8.70 -4.62 16.98
N GLN A 250 9.51 -5.63 16.65
CA GLN A 250 9.05 -6.76 15.85
C GLN A 250 7.89 -7.49 16.52
N ALA A 251 8.01 -7.82 17.81
CA ALA A 251 6.96 -8.52 18.55
C ALA A 251 5.66 -7.71 18.58
N ASN A 252 5.73 -6.41 18.88
CA ASN A 252 4.54 -5.55 18.90
C ASN A 252 3.96 -5.35 17.50
N ALA A 253 4.80 -5.27 16.46
CA ALA A 253 4.35 -5.15 15.07
C ALA A 253 3.63 -6.42 14.59
N GLU A 254 4.16 -7.60 14.89
CA GLU A 254 3.53 -8.89 14.53
C GLU A 254 2.18 -9.06 15.22
N ASP A 255 2.10 -8.77 16.51
CA ASP A 255 0.84 -8.82 17.26
C ASP A 255 -0.19 -7.80 16.72
N PHE A 256 0.24 -6.54 16.53
CA PHE A 256 -0.65 -5.49 16.03
C PHE A 256 -1.12 -5.76 14.59
N LEU A 257 -0.24 -6.20 13.69
CA LEU A 257 -0.59 -6.52 12.30
C LEU A 257 -1.54 -7.72 12.22
N THR A 258 -1.40 -8.69 13.11
CA THR A 258 -2.34 -9.82 13.20
C THR A 258 -3.78 -9.34 13.43
N GLN A 259 -3.96 -8.30 14.25
CA GLN A 259 -5.28 -7.69 14.52
C GLN A 259 -5.70 -6.71 13.41
N LEU A 260 -4.76 -5.95 12.84
CA LEU A 260 -5.03 -4.91 11.84
C LEU A 260 -5.36 -5.46 10.45
N LEU A 261 -4.72 -6.55 10.02
CA LEU A 261 -4.80 -7.00 8.63
C LEU A 261 -6.25 -7.29 8.19
N PRO A 262 -7.08 -8.04 8.93
CA PRO A 262 -8.46 -8.29 8.50
C PRO A 262 -9.31 -7.01 8.32
N PRO A 263 -9.41 -6.08 9.31
CA PRO A 263 -10.17 -4.85 9.10
C PRO A 263 -9.56 -3.93 8.04
N LEU A 264 -8.22 -3.92 7.88
CA LEU A 264 -7.58 -3.20 6.78
C LEU A 264 -7.99 -3.75 5.42
N MET A 265 -7.97 -5.08 5.27
CA MET A 265 -8.37 -5.72 4.02
C MET A 265 -9.86 -5.49 3.71
N ARG A 266 -10.72 -5.33 4.72
CA ARG A 266 -12.11 -4.88 4.53
C ARG A 266 -12.22 -3.49 3.91
N CYS A 267 -11.34 -2.55 4.26
CA CYS A 267 -11.29 -1.21 3.67
C CYS A 267 -10.72 -1.22 2.24
N LEU A 268 -9.67 -2.02 2.00
CA LEU A 268 -8.99 -2.10 0.71
C LEU A 268 -9.84 -2.83 -0.36
N PRO A 269 -9.54 -2.65 -1.65
CA PRO A 269 -10.22 -3.38 -2.71
C PRO A 269 -10.14 -4.91 -2.53
N ASP A 270 -11.26 -5.59 -2.78
CA ASP A 270 -11.28 -7.05 -2.87
C ASP A 270 -10.63 -7.48 -4.20
N TRP A 271 -9.31 -7.67 -4.15
CA TRP A 271 -8.51 -7.91 -5.34
C TRP A 271 -8.89 -9.18 -6.12
N PRO A 272 -9.20 -10.33 -5.49
CA PRO A 272 -9.74 -11.49 -6.19
C PRO A 272 -10.96 -11.18 -7.06
N SER A 273 -11.87 -10.32 -6.60
CA SER A 273 -13.03 -9.90 -7.38
C SER A 273 -12.64 -8.98 -8.55
N MET A 274 -11.62 -8.13 -8.36
CA MET A 274 -11.07 -7.30 -9.43
C MET A 274 -10.41 -8.16 -10.53
N GLU A 275 -9.63 -9.17 -10.15
CA GLU A 275 -8.98 -10.10 -11.09
C GLU A 275 -10.01 -10.85 -11.94
N ARG A 276 -11.13 -11.29 -11.33
CA ARG A 276 -12.26 -11.91 -12.04
C ARG A 276 -12.97 -10.95 -13.00
N THR A 277 -13.03 -9.66 -12.67
CA THR A 277 -13.67 -8.65 -13.52
C THR A 277 -12.79 -8.31 -14.73
N THR A 278 -11.46 -8.38 -14.58
CA THR A 278 -10.50 -8.15 -15.67
C THR A 278 -10.37 -9.34 -16.61
N ALA A 279 -10.64 -10.56 -16.15
CA ALA A 279 -10.75 -11.73 -17.02
C ALA A 279 -12.08 -11.65 -17.81
N ARG A 280 -12.05 -11.16 -19.06
CA ARG A 280 -13.25 -11.13 -19.93
C ARG A 280 -13.82 -12.55 -20.15
N PRO A 281 -15.12 -12.71 -20.45
CA PRO A 281 -15.73 -14.00 -20.77
C PRO A 281 -15.13 -14.58 -22.04
N GLU A 282 -15.05 -15.92 -22.12
CA GLU A 282 -14.77 -16.65 -23.35
C GLU A 282 -15.58 -16.07 -24.53
N PRO A 283 -14.99 -15.99 -25.73
CA PRO A 283 -15.77 -15.67 -26.91
C PRO A 283 -16.88 -16.73 -27.03
N LYS A 284 -18.14 -16.29 -27.00
CA LYS A 284 -19.23 -17.13 -27.49
C LYS A 284 -18.98 -17.33 -28.98
N ASP A 285 -18.75 -18.59 -29.34
CA ASP A 285 -18.71 -19.11 -30.71
C ASP A 285 -19.91 -18.63 -31.55
#